data_AF-A0A7J4EDL0-F1
#
_entry.id   AF-A0A7J4EDL0-F1
#
_cell.length_a   1.000
_cell.length_b   1.000
_cell.length_c   1.000
_cell.angle_alpha   90.00
_cell.angle_beta   90.00
_cell.angle_gamma   90.00
#
_symmetry.space_group_name_H-M   'P 1'
#
loop_
_entity.id
_entity.type
_entity.pdbx_description
1 polymer ?
#
loop_
_entity_poly.entity_id
_entity_poly.type
_entity_poly.pdbx_seq_one_letter_code
_entity_poly.pdbx_strand_id
1 'polypeptide(L)'
;LMGGRRAGGGFLYLEECLNSATFDGEHMDLEVEEAILGIVSPWGDSAENDVLYFNDAEVGRGVYCGCSNPCSEEMSGLSMNIGASSAQVGIAAFDVTGYLEDEDNEVIQGDDGDNMMPANAFLVITYKEATVPIFDTDSPENPYPSIFGTHNGTITPKYDIPVSRMYTYPCSGTGGHSEYIEIWNATGWTVNASWKGYKDDWHTISFDELFILEADKTYNYTIRTGSYPQIHHRDELEVDGGIIRCTKFTDANGKIYYDDWIPAIKLY
;
A
#
# COMPACT_ATOMS: atom_id res chain seq x y z
N LEU A 1 22.84 8.17 -31.16
CA LEU A 1 23.86 7.78 -32.18
C LEU A 1 23.65 8.68 -33.39
N MET A 2 24.65 9.38 -33.92
CA MET A 2 24.46 10.10 -35.19
C MET A 2 24.32 9.05 -36.32
N GLY A 3 23.11 8.91 -36.84
CA GLY A 3 22.77 7.94 -37.87
C GLY A 3 23.21 8.39 -39.27
N GLY A 4 23.53 7.42 -40.14
CA GLY A 4 23.55 7.63 -41.58
C GLY A 4 24.93 7.62 -42.27
N ARG A 5 24.98 6.98 -43.44
CA ARG A 5 26.15 6.83 -44.33
C ARG A 5 26.28 7.96 -45.39
N ARG A 6 25.81 9.19 -45.13
CA ARG A 6 25.84 10.31 -46.09
C ARG A 6 26.45 11.58 -45.48
N ALA A 7 27.11 12.38 -46.33
CA ALA A 7 27.78 13.61 -45.91
C ALA A 7 26.75 14.64 -45.41
N GLY A 8 26.79 14.93 -44.10
CA GLY A 8 25.83 15.82 -43.42
C GLY A 8 25.18 15.23 -42.17
N GLY A 9 25.31 13.92 -41.90
CA GLY A 9 24.51 13.22 -40.88
C GLY A 9 23.11 12.97 -41.45
N GLY A 10 22.79 11.74 -41.80
CA GLY A 10 21.62 11.46 -42.64
C GLY A 10 20.40 11.11 -41.80
N PHE A 11 19.28 11.79 -42.06
CA PHE A 11 17.91 11.42 -41.67
C PHE A 11 17.72 9.91 -41.83
N LEU A 12 17.56 9.19 -40.72
CA LEU A 12 17.05 7.81 -40.74
C LEU A 12 15.55 7.89 -41.00
N TYR A 13 14.97 6.87 -41.64
CA TYR A 13 13.52 6.74 -41.57
C TYR A 13 13.09 6.50 -40.13
N LEU A 14 11.88 6.92 -39.76
CA LEU A 14 11.41 6.78 -38.39
C LEU A 14 11.53 5.34 -37.89
N GLU A 15 11.18 4.36 -38.73
CA GLU A 15 11.27 2.94 -38.41
C GLU A 15 12.71 2.44 -38.22
N GLU A 16 13.71 3.18 -38.69
CA GLU A 16 15.13 2.86 -38.55
C GLU A 16 15.78 3.52 -37.33
N CYS A 17 15.09 4.44 -36.64
CA CYS A 17 15.63 5.18 -35.50
C CYS A 17 14.86 4.99 -34.18
N LEU A 18 13.83 4.14 -34.16
CA LEU A 18 13.14 3.74 -32.93
C LEU A 18 14.09 2.97 -32.00
N ASN A 19 14.19 3.43 -30.76
CA ASN A 19 14.84 2.73 -29.66
C ASN A 19 13.80 2.53 -28.55
N SER A 20 13.89 1.43 -27.82
CA SER A 20 12.94 1.15 -26.75
C SER A 20 13.61 0.79 -25.43
N ALA A 21 12.85 0.96 -24.36
CA ALA A 21 13.14 0.47 -23.03
C ALA A 21 11.89 -0.23 -22.49
N THR A 22 12.07 -1.38 -21.82
CA THR A 22 10.98 -2.21 -21.33
C THR A 22 10.89 -2.17 -19.80
N PHE A 23 9.70 -2.41 -19.29
CA PHE A 23 9.37 -2.52 -17.88
C PHE A 23 8.83 -3.94 -17.61
N ASP A 24 9.74 -4.90 -17.49
CA ASP A 24 9.48 -6.36 -17.45
C ASP A 24 8.87 -6.86 -16.11
N GLY A 25 7.95 -6.11 -15.50
CA GLY A 25 7.34 -6.45 -14.22
C GLY A 25 5.82 -6.60 -14.30
N GLU A 26 5.28 -7.67 -13.71
CA GLU A 26 3.84 -7.80 -13.45
C GLU A 26 3.40 -6.75 -12.41
N HIS A 27 2.25 -6.11 -12.64
CA HIS A 27 1.58 -5.40 -11.55
C HIS A 27 1.21 -6.41 -10.46
N MET A 28 1.52 -6.07 -9.20
CA MET A 28 0.96 -6.82 -8.07
C MET A 28 -0.58 -6.81 -8.21
N ASP A 29 -1.30 -7.78 -7.63
CA ASP A 29 -2.79 -7.88 -7.62
C ASP A 29 -3.53 -6.66 -6.99
N LEU A 30 -2.84 -5.52 -6.86
CA LEU A 30 -3.31 -4.24 -6.41
C LEU A 30 -3.92 -3.45 -7.56
N GLU A 31 -5.04 -2.79 -7.29
CA GLU A 31 -5.70 -1.91 -8.25
C GLU A 31 -4.83 -0.67 -8.50
N VAL A 32 -4.43 -0.44 -9.75
CA VAL A 32 -3.68 0.76 -10.15
C VAL A 32 -4.58 2.00 -10.05
N GLU A 33 -4.11 3.04 -9.38
CA GLU A 33 -4.74 4.36 -9.35
C GLU A 33 -4.26 5.21 -10.52
N GLU A 34 -2.95 5.22 -10.75
CA GLU A 34 -2.30 6.07 -11.75
C GLU A 34 -0.94 5.49 -12.17
N ALA A 35 -0.55 5.72 -13.42
CA ALA A 35 0.79 5.40 -13.94
C ALA A 35 1.37 6.58 -14.72
N ILE A 36 2.52 7.07 -14.25
CA ILE A 36 3.23 8.22 -14.84
C ILE A 36 4.53 7.74 -15.50
N LEU A 37 4.67 8.05 -16.78
CA LEU A 37 5.88 7.85 -17.56
C LEU A 37 6.73 9.11 -17.54
N GLY A 38 7.92 9.03 -16.93
CA GLY A 38 8.94 10.07 -16.95
C GLY A 38 10.03 9.77 -17.96
N ILE A 39 10.32 10.69 -18.87
CA ILE A 39 11.36 10.54 -19.91
C ILE A 39 12.54 11.46 -19.64
N VAL A 40 13.75 10.95 -19.87
CA VAL A 40 14.99 11.74 -19.88
C VAL A 40 15.80 11.39 -21.14
N SER A 41 15.69 12.23 -22.16
CA SER A 41 16.24 11.95 -23.49
C SER A 41 17.40 12.88 -23.84
N PRO A 42 18.64 12.39 -24.00
CA PRO A 42 19.70 13.13 -24.68
C PRO A 42 19.25 13.60 -26.06
N TRP A 43 19.46 14.89 -26.35
CA TRP A 43 19.04 15.61 -27.54
C TRP A 43 17.53 15.70 -27.81
N GLY A 44 16.68 15.09 -26.97
CA GLY A 44 15.23 15.25 -27.09
C GLY A 44 14.83 16.71 -26.96
N ASP A 45 14.15 17.23 -27.97
CA ASP A 45 13.71 18.60 -28.04
C ASP A 45 12.22 18.72 -28.43
N SER A 46 11.82 19.89 -28.93
CA SER A 46 10.42 20.21 -29.22
C SER A 46 10.07 20.10 -30.70
N ALA A 47 10.93 19.48 -31.51
CA ALA A 47 10.73 19.32 -32.93
C ALA A 47 9.87 18.08 -33.22
N GLU A 48 9.01 18.16 -34.24
CA GLU A 48 7.98 17.13 -34.54
C GLU A 48 8.55 15.80 -35.07
N ASN A 49 9.84 15.78 -35.42
CA ASN A 49 10.63 14.59 -35.74
C ASN A 49 10.89 13.72 -34.51
N ASP A 50 10.86 14.29 -33.30
CA ASP A 50 10.99 13.57 -32.05
C ASP A 50 9.64 12.94 -31.70
N VAL A 51 9.60 11.62 -31.56
CA VAL A 51 8.37 10.87 -31.29
C VAL A 51 8.51 10.02 -30.04
N LEU A 52 7.39 9.86 -29.34
CA LEU A 52 7.27 9.03 -28.16
C LEU A 52 6.05 8.11 -28.28
N TYR A 53 6.28 6.82 -28.08
CA TYR A 53 5.24 5.80 -27.89
C TYR A 53 5.35 5.19 -26.50
N PHE A 54 4.21 4.77 -25.97
CA PHE A 54 4.12 3.88 -24.83
C PHE A 54 3.21 2.72 -25.22
N ASN A 55 3.75 1.52 -25.13
CA ASN A 55 3.24 0.32 -25.79
C ASN A 55 3.01 0.65 -27.28
N ASP A 56 1.82 0.40 -27.81
CA ASP A 56 1.47 0.68 -29.22
C ASP A 56 0.87 2.08 -29.46
N ALA A 57 0.77 2.93 -28.43
CA ALA A 57 0.13 4.24 -28.53
C ALA A 57 1.15 5.37 -28.72
N GLU A 58 0.96 6.22 -29.74
CA GLU A 58 1.73 7.47 -29.87
C GLU A 58 1.27 8.43 -28.77
N VAL A 59 2.17 8.72 -27.83
CA VAL A 59 1.89 9.60 -26.68
C VAL A 59 2.18 11.06 -27.04
N GLY A 60 3.12 11.31 -27.96
CA GLY A 60 3.31 12.66 -28.50
C GLY A 60 4.51 12.82 -29.44
N ARG A 61 4.60 14.03 -30.00
CA ARG A 61 5.70 14.51 -30.84
C ARG A 61 6.22 15.86 -30.36
N GLY A 62 7.53 16.08 -30.46
CA GLY A 62 8.17 17.33 -30.04
C GLY A 62 7.82 17.72 -28.60
N VAL A 63 7.70 16.72 -27.73
CA VAL A 63 7.15 16.90 -26.38
C VAL A 63 8.22 17.18 -25.32
N TYR A 64 9.50 17.17 -25.69
CA TYR A 64 10.58 17.35 -24.73
C TYR A 64 10.87 18.84 -24.50
N CYS A 65 11.08 19.19 -23.25
CA CYS A 65 11.63 20.48 -22.85
C CYS A 65 13.00 20.28 -22.18
N GLY A 66 13.83 21.32 -22.10
CA GLY A 66 15.12 21.22 -21.40
C GLY A 66 16.34 21.25 -22.32
N CYS A 67 16.17 20.89 -23.59
CA CYS A 67 17.25 21.01 -24.57
C CYS A 67 17.52 22.50 -24.84
N SER A 68 18.76 22.92 -24.53
CA SER A 68 19.24 24.31 -24.60
C SER A 68 18.57 25.33 -23.67
N ASN A 69 17.59 24.95 -22.85
CA ASN A 69 16.86 25.85 -21.97
C ASN A 69 16.56 25.17 -20.64
N PRO A 70 16.53 25.88 -19.50
CA PRO A 70 16.05 25.28 -18.26
C PRO A 70 14.59 24.83 -18.41
N CYS A 71 14.24 23.71 -17.79
CA CYS A 71 12.87 23.21 -17.75
C CYS A 71 12.57 22.48 -16.44
N SER A 72 11.32 22.54 -16.00
CA SER A 72 10.80 21.73 -14.91
C SER A 72 9.50 21.07 -15.33
N GLU A 73 9.36 19.79 -15.04
CA GLU A 73 8.15 18.99 -15.22
C GLU A 73 7.72 18.43 -13.86
N GLU A 74 6.43 18.53 -13.56
CA GLU A 74 5.84 17.98 -12.34
C GLU A 74 4.52 17.31 -12.71
N MET A 75 4.42 16.01 -12.41
CA MET A 75 3.25 15.20 -12.69
C MET A 75 3.20 14.11 -11.63
N SER A 76 2.02 13.93 -11.02
CA SER A 76 1.76 13.07 -9.85
C SER A 76 2.87 12.08 -9.44
N GLY A 77 3.47 12.29 -8.28
CA GLY A 77 4.55 11.44 -7.76
C GLY A 77 5.93 11.62 -8.41
N LEU A 78 6.03 12.37 -9.51
CA LEU A 78 7.25 12.63 -10.26
C LEU A 78 7.53 14.13 -10.42
N SER A 79 8.78 14.53 -10.16
CA SER A 79 9.29 15.88 -10.43
C SER A 79 10.66 15.78 -11.10
N MET A 80 10.82 16.48 -12.22
CA MET A 80 12.04 16.50 -13.02
C MET A 80 12.45 17.94 -13.30
N ASN A 81 13.76 18.22 -13.26
CA ASN A 81 14.28 19.58 -13.45
C ASN A 81 15.64 19.58 -14.16
N ILE A 82 15.73 20.38 -15.21
CA ILE A 82 16.96 20.77 -15.88
C ILE A 82 17.21 22.25 -15.56
N GLY A 83 18.23 22.52 -14.75
CA GLY A 83 18.61 23.89 -14.39
C GLY A 83 19.56 24.58 -15.37
N ALA A 84 20.13 23.87 -16.35
CA ALA A 84 21.16 24.40 -17.25
C ALA A 84 20.56 24.99 -18.53
N SER A 85 21.09 26.13 -18.98
CA SER A 85 20.68 26.83 -20.21
C SER A 85 21.44 26.38 -21.48
N SER A 86 22.06 25.22 -21.42
CA SER A 86 22.81 24.62 -22.54
C SER A 86 22.84 23.10 -22.39
N ALA A 87 21.85 22.53 -21.71
CA ALA A 87 21.72 21.09 -21.58
C ALA A 87 21.45 20.50 -22.97
N GLN A 88 22.03 19.34 -23.23
CA GLN A 88 21.72 18.54 -24.43
C GLN A 88 20.84 17.35 -24.03
N VAL A 89 19.87 17.60 -23.17
CA VAL A 89 18.94 16.62 -22.62
C VAL A 89 17.58 17.28 -22.56
N GLY A 90 16.55 16.57 -22.96
CA GLY A 90 15.16 16.90 -22.75
C GLY A 90 14.50 16.00 -21.71
N ILE A 91 13.47 16.51 -21.05
CA ILE A 91 12.60 15.77 -20.14
C ILE A 91 11.15 15.93 -20.59
N ALA A 92 10.32 14.96 -20.22
CA ALA A 92 8.87 15.02 -20.38
C ALA A 92 8.20 14.04 -19.39
N ALA A 93 6.98 14.35 -18.95
CA ALA A 93 6.16 13.47 -18.11
C ALA A 93 4.79 13.25 -18.74
N PHE A 94 4.26 12.03 -18.69
CA PHE A 94 2.94 11.69 -19.23
C PHE A 94 2.17 10.78 -18.27
N ASP A 95 0.87 11.04 -18.15
CA ASP A 95 -0.08 10.08 -17.61
C ASP A 95 -0.34 9.02 -18.68
N VAL A 96 0.10 7.79 -18.39
CA VAL A 96 -0.05 6.62 -19.25
C VAL A 96 -0.99 5.58 -18.64
N THR A 97 -1.76 5.95 -17.60
CA THR A 97 -2.68 5.04 -16.90
C THR A 97 -3.62 4.31 -17.85
N GLY A 98 -4.11 5.00 -18.88
CA GLY A 98 -5.02 4.42 -19.88
C GLY A 98 -4.37 3.50 -20.91
N TYR A 99 -3.04 3.43 -20.95
CA TYR A 99 -2.26 2.63 -21.89
C TYR A 99 -1.47 1.51 -21.21
N LEU A 100 -1.48 1.47 -19.88
CA LEU A 100 -0.76 0.50 -19.07
C LEU A 100 -1.29 -0.93 -19.31
N GLU A 101 -0.37 -1.85 -19.60
CA GLU A 101 -0.63 -3.28 -19.71
C GLU A 101 -0.21 -4.01 -18.43
N ASP A 102 -0.76 -5.19 -18.16
CA ASP A 102 -0.53 -5.93 -16.91
C ASP A 102 0.95 -6.35 -16.71
N GLU A 103 1.67 -6.55 -17.81
CA GLU A 103 3.09 -6.94 -17.87
C GLU A 103 3.72 -6.37 -19.15
N ASP A 104 5.06 -6.44 -19.24
CA ASP A 104 5.84 -6.16 -20.46
C ASP A 104 5.58 -4.79 -21.13
N ASN A 105 5.35 -3.75 -20.32
CA ASN A 105 5.19 -2.39 -20.85
C ASN A 105 6.47 -1.90 -21.53
N GLU A 106 6.33 -1.16 -22.63
CA GLU A 106 7.43 -0.65 -23.43
C GLU A 106 7.30 0.85 -23.66
N VAL A 107 8.40 1.57 -23.59
CA VAL A 107 8.48 2.94 -24.12
C VAL A 107 9.36 2.93 -25.36
N ILE A 108 8.94 3.64 -26.41
CA ILE A 108 9.68 3.75 -27.66
C ILE A 108 9.92 5.23 -27.97
N GLN A 109 11.16 5.57 -28.26
CA GLN A 109 11.58 6.92 -28.65
C GLN A 109 12.26 6.88 -30.02
N GLY A 110 11.97 7.86 -30.86
CA GLY A 110 12.60 7.99 -32.18
C GLY A 110 12.79 9.44 -32.57
N ASP A 111 13.78 9.69 -33.42
CA ASP A 111 14.01 10.98 -34.06
C ASP A 111 14.51 10.74 -35.49
N ASP A 112 13.67 11.11 -36.46
CA ASP A 112 13.93 10.95 -37.90
C ASP A 112 14.53 12.20 -38.56
N GLY A 113 14.83 13.23 -37.76
CA GLY A 113 15.33 14.53 -38.19
C GLY A 113 16.86 14.64 -38.15
N ASP A 114 17.53 14.30 -37.06
CA ASP A 114 18.98 14.51 -36.98
C ASP A 114 19.77 13.45 -36.22
N ASN A 115 19.20 12.80 -35.21
CA ASN A 115 19.88 11.77 -34.45
C ASN A 115 18.98 10.64 -33.93
N MET A 116 19.57 9.49 -33.60
CA MET A 116 18.86 8.50 -32.80
C MET A 116 18.93 8.87 -31.32
N MET A 117 17.76 9.08 -30.71
CA MET A 117 17.59 9.24 -29.27
C MET A 117 17.65 7.91 -28.53
N PRO A 118 18.43 7.77 -27.45
CA PRO A 118 18.34 6.60 -26.60
C PRO A 118 17.04 6.65 -25.78
N ALA A 119 16.39 5.50 -25.61
CA ALA A 119 15.22 5.39 -24.76
C ALA A 119 15.65 5.31 -23.28
N ASN A 120 15.40 6.36 -22.49
CA ASN A 120 15.55 6.30 -21.04
C ASN A 120 14.28 6.84 -20.38
N ALA A 121 13.66 6.00 -19.57
CA ALA A 121 12.42 6.33 -18.90
C ALA A 121 12.30 5.69 -17.52
N PHE A 122 11.40 6.26 -16.73
CA PHE A 122 10.92 5.74 -15.46
C PHE A 122 9.41 5.57 -15.57
N LEU A 123 8.90 4.41 -15.17
CA LEU A 123 7.46 4.19 -15.01
C LEU A 123 7.15 4.18 -13.51
N VAL A 124 6.38 5.17 -13.07
CA VAL A 124 5.97 5.33 -11.67
C VAL A 124 4.50 4.93 -11.56
N ILE A 125 4.23 3.86 -10.80
CA ILE A 125 2.88 3.34 -10.62
C ILE A 125 2.42 3.64 -9.20
N THR A 126 1.31 4.36 -9.10
CA THR A 126 0.58 4.58 -7.87
C THR A 126 -0.56 3.57 -7.82
N TYR A 127 -0.53 2.69 -6.83
CA TYR A 127 -1.65 1.81 -6.55
C TYR A 127 -2.65 2.53 -5.68
N LYS A 128 -3.95 2.24 -5.85
CA LYS A 128 -4.96 2.65 -4.87
C LYS A 128 -4.53 2.11 -3.52
N GLU A 129 -4.75 2.88 -2.45
CA GLU A 129 -4.54 2.34 -1.11
C GLU A 129 -5.35 1.04 -0.99
N ALA A 130 -4.63 -0.09 -0.98
CA ALA A 130 -5.19 -1.33 -0.50
C ALA A 130 -5.50 -1.09 0.97
N THR A 131 -6.78 -0.91 1.28
CA THR A 131 -7.23 -0.90 2.68
C THR A 131 -6.88 -2.27 3.24
N VAL A 132 -5.74 -2.35 3.94
CA VAL A 132 -5.32 -3.57 4.61
C VAL A 132 -6.46 -3.93 5.55
N PRO A 133 -7.14 -5.08 5.36
CA PRO A 133 -8.27 -5.43 6.20
C PRO A 133 -7.82 -5.50 7.67
N ILE A 134 -8.57 -4.85 8.55
CA ILE A 134 -8.34 -4.87 9.99
C ILE A 134 -9.53 -5.53 10.69
N PHE A 135 -9.29 -6.07 11.88
CA PHE A 135 -10.38 -6.51 12.76
C PHE A 135 -10.58 -5.47 13.85
N ASP A 136 -11.57 -4.59 13.71
CA ASP A 136 -11.84 -3.52 14.68
C ASP A 136 -13.23 -3.70 15.28
N THR A 137 -13.33 -3.81 16.60
CA THR A 137 -14.64 -3.88 17.26
C THR A 137 -15.26 -2.51 17.50
N ASP A 138 -14.50 -1.44 17.25
CA ASP A 138 -14.82 -0.08 17.65
C ASP A 138 -15.10 0.08 19.15
N SER A 139 -15.38 1.32 19.56
CA SER A 139 -15.90 1.64 20.89
C SER A 139 -17.41 1.33 20.98
N PRO A 140 -17.90 0.64 22.02
CA PRO A 140 -19.33 0.49 22.26
C PRO A 140 -20.01 1.82 22.59
N GLU A 141 -21.29 1.96 22.24
CA GLU A 141 -22.13 3.10 22.66
C GLU A 141 -22.26 3.19 24.19
N ASN A 142 -22.30 2.04 24.86
CA ASN A 142 -22.42 1.92 26.31
C ASN A 142 -21.30 1.00 26.86
N PRO A 143 -20.08 1.52 27.13
CA PRO A 143 -18.92 0.73 27.56
C PRO A 143 -18.98 0.22 29.00
N TYR A 144 -19.96 0.66 29.78
CA TYR A 144 -20.11 0.31 31.20
C TYR A 144 -21.31 -0.63 31.40
N PRO A 145 -21.24 -1.55 32.39
CA PRO A 145 -20.18 -1.71 33.39
C PRO A 145 -18.85 -2.25 32.83
N SER A 146 -17.72 -1.72 33.33
CA SER A 146 -16.38 -2.18 32.96
C SER A 146 -15.60 -2.63 34.19
N ILE A 147 -14.87 -3.72 34.04
CA ILE A 147 -13.88 -4.24 34.99
C ILE A 147 -12.87 -5.08 34.21
N PHE A 148 -11.62 -5.10 34.66
CA PHE A 148 -10.58 -5.93 34.06
C PHE A 148 -10.72 -7.40 34.44
N GLY A 149 -10.18 -8.29 33.62
CA GLY A 149 -10.32 -9.74 33.81
C GLY A 149 -9.85 -10.54 32.61
N THR A 150 -10.35 -11.77 32.49
CA THR A 150 -9.98 -12.69 31.39
C THR A 150 -11.18 -12.96 30.50
N HIS A 151 -11.08 -12.58 29.22
CA HIS A 151 -12.06 -12.84 28.17
C HIS A 151 -11.64 -14.08 27.37
N ASN A 152 -12.56 -15.01 27.16
CA ASN A 152 -12.36 -16.19 26.33
C ASN A 152 -13.48 -16.26 25.30
N GLY A 153 -13.13 -16.48 24.04
CA GLY A 153 -14.10 -16.45 22.97
C GLY A 153 -13.53 -16.86 21.63
N THR A 154 -14.21 -16.43 20.57
CA THR A 154 -13.84 -16.74 19.19
C THR A 154 -13.89 -15.51 18.30
N ILE A 155 -12.99 -15.46 17.33
CA ILE A 155 -12.94 -14.49 16.23
C ILE A 155 -13.06 -15.27 14.91
N THR A 156 -13.91 -14.80 14.01
CA THR A 156 -14.03 -15.33 12.64
C THR A 156 -13.88 -14.16 11.66
N PRO A 157 -12.72 -14.00 11.00
CA PRO A 157 -12.48 -12.93 10.04
C PRO A 157 -13.36 -13.07 8.80
N LYS A 158 -13.77 -11.94 8.23
CA LYS A 158 -14.45 -11.86 6.92
C LYS A 158 -13.46 -11.81 5.75
N TYR A 159 -12.26 -11.29 5.99
CA TYR A 159 -11.17 -11.18 5.02
C TYR A 159 -9.88 -11.76 5.62
N ASP A 160 -8.83 -11.91 4.82
CA ASP A 160 -7.50 -12.19 5.35
C ASP A 160 -6.97 -10.96 6.09
N ILE A 161 -6.74 -11.10 7.39
CA ILE A 161 -6.33 -9.99 8.27
C ILE A 161 -4.87 -10.21 8.66
N PRO A 162 -3.92 -9.41 8.14
CA PRO A 162 -2.56 -9.41 8.64
C PRO A 162 -2.54 -8.75 10.03
N VAL A 163 -2.02 -9.47 11.02
CA VAL A 163 -1.97 -9.04 12.41
C VAL A 163 -0.54 -9.02 12.91
N SER A 164 -0.13 -7.85 13.39
CA SER A 164 1.14 -7.60 14.08
C SER A 164 0.93 -6.99 15.47
N ARG A 165 -0.25 -6.43 15.74
CA ARG A 165 -0.59 -5.65 16.93
C ARG A 165 -2.03 -5.88 17.36
N MET A 166 -2.27 -5.77 18.67
CA MET A 166 -3.60 -5.66 19.25
C MET A 166 -3.70 -4.39 20.10
N TYR A 167 -4.61 -3.49 19.75
CA TYR A 167 -4.99 -2.35 20.57
C TYR A 167 -6.22 -2.69 21.42
N THR A 168 -6.26 -2.20 22.66
CA THR A 168 -7.43 -2.31 23.55
C THR A 168 -8.04 -0.92 23.77
N TYR A 169 -9.34 -0.77 23.51
CA TYR A 169 -10.03 0.50 23.75
C TYR A 169 -10.19 0.74 25.26
N PRO A 170 -9.63 1.82 25.84
CA PRO A 170 -9.73 2.10 27.26
C PRO A 170 -11.04 2.80 27.63
N CYS A 171 -11.59 2.51 28.81
CA CYS A 171 -12.57 3.41 29.40
C CYS A 171 -11.90 4.76 29.73
N SER A 172 -12.53 5.89 29.39
CA SER A 172 -11.94 7.21 29.58
C SER A 172 -11.52 7.44 31.05
N GLY A 173 -10.26 7.81 31.26
CA GLY A 173 -9.71 8.10 32.59
C GLY A 173 -9.27 6.90 33.42
N THR A 174 -9.37 5.67 32.92
CA THR A 174 -9.06 4.43 33.68
C THR A 174 -7.75 3.76 33.29
N GLY A 175 -7.20 4.13 32.14
CA GLY A 175 -6.01 3.52 31.56
C GLY A 175 -6.16 2.04 31.18
N GLY A 176 -7.33 1.65 30.67
CA GLY A 176 -7.61 0.30 30.19
C GLY A 176 -6.58 -0.23 29.19
N HIS A 177 -6.08 -1.44 29.39
CA HIS A 177 -5.16 -2.12 28.47
C HIS A 177 -5.25 -3.63 28.66
N SER A 178 -4.68 -4.37 27.72
CA SER A 178 -4.45 -5.80 27.84
C SER A 178 -3.03 -6.10 28.30
N GLU A 179 -2.88 -7.10 29.16
CA GLU A 179 -1.60 -7.64 29.60
C GLU A 179 -1.14 -8.83 28.76
N TYR A 180 -2.08 -9.54 28.15
CA TYR A 180 -1.81 -10.77 27.40
C TYR A 180 -2.90 -11.04 26.36
N ILE A 181 -2.49 -11.56 25.21
CA ILE A 181 -3.36 -12.17 24.21
C ILE A 181 -2.77 -13.51 23.77
N GLU A 182 -3.64 -14.49 23.61
CA GLU A 182 -3.39 -15.75 22.91
C GLU A 182 -4.50 -15.98 21.89
N ILE A 183 -4.13 -16.39 20.67
CA ILE A 183 -5.05 -16.78 19.60
C ILE A 183 -4.62 -18.15 19.10
N TRP A 184 -5.57 -19.08 18.93
CA TRP A 184 -5.28 -20.43 18.45
C TRP A 184 -6.43 -21.02 17.64
N ASN A 185 -6.14 -22.04 16.83
CA ASN A 185 -7.16 -22.78 16.08
C ASN A 185 -7.24 -24.25 16.53
N ALA A 186 -8.21 -24.99 15.99
CA ALA A 186 -8.42 -26.39 16.33
C ALA A 186 -7.31 -27.34 15.84
N THR A 187 -6.46 -26.90 14.91
CA THR A 187 -5.36 -27.72 14.35
C THR A 187 -4.06 -27.62 15.16
N GLY A 188 -4.05 -26.83 16.23
CA GLY A 188 -2.89 -26.65 17.11
C GLY A 188 -1.97 -25.48 16.73
N TRP A 189 -2.34 -24.64 15.77
CA TRP A 189 -1.66 -23.35 15.55
C TRP A 189 -2.00 -22.40 16.69
N THR A 190 -0.99 -21.71 17.23
CA THR A 190 -1.13 -20.75 18.33
C THR A 190 -0.14 -19.61 18.18
N VAL A 191 -0.56 -18.41 18.55
CA VAL A 191 0.27 -17.21 18.68
C VAL A 191 -0.10 -16.49 19.96
N ASN A 192 0.87 -15.89 20.64
CA ASN A 192 0.62 -15.11 21.84
C ASN A 192 1.56 -13.92 21.95
N ALA A 193 1.17 -12.94 22.73
CA ALA A 193 1.99 -11.78 23.04
C ALA A 193 1.64 -11.23 24.42
N SER A 194 2.62 -10.62 25.08
CA SER A 194 2.49 -10.04 26.42
C SER A 194 2.84 -8.56 26.41
N TRP A 195 2.18 -7.82 27.29
CA TRP A 195 2.38 -6.39 27.46
C TRP A 195 3.77 -6.08 28.05
N LYS A 196 4.43 -5.05 27.52
CA LYS A 196 5.81 -4.66 27.87
C LYS A 196 5.88 -3.53 28.91
N GLY A 197 4.76 -3.25 29.58
CA GLY A 197 4.62 -2.20 30.59
C GLY A 197 4.28 -0.83 30.00
N TYR A 198 4.23 0.19 30.86
CA TYR A 198 3.93 1.58 30.49
C TYR A 198 5.07 2.26 29.72
N LYS A 199 5.34 1.79 28.50
CA LYS A 199 6.29 2.38 27.55
C LYS A 199 5.57 2.61 26.22
N ASP A 200 5.91 3.72 25.55
CA ASP A 200 5.39 4.08 24.23
C ASP A 200 3.85 3.99 24.15
N ASP A 201 3.32 3.30 23.13
CA ASP A 201 1.90 2.99 22.99
C ASP A 201 1.50 1.78 23.85
N TRP A 202 1.43 2.02 25.15
CA TRP A 202 1.15 0.98 26.14
C TRP A 202 -0.28 0.41 26.09
N HIS A 203 -1.18 0.97 25.28
CA HIS A 203 -2.49 0.35 25.03
C HIS A 203 -2.43 -0.79 24.02
N THR A 204 -1.28 -0.95 23.36
CA THR A 204 -1.07 -1.90 22.29
C THR A 204 -0.10 -3.00 22.70
N ILE A 205 -0.46 -4.26 22.41
CA ILE A 205 0.44 -5.41 22.46
C ILE A 205 0.95 -5.65 21.04
N SER A 206 2.27 -5.81 20.88
CA SER A 206 2.90 -6.23 19.62
C SER A 206 3.25 -7.71 19.67
N PHE A 207 2.95 -8.43 18.60
CA PHE A 207 3.42 -9.79 18.35
C PHE A 207 4.85 -9.74 17.81
N ASP A 208 5.60 -10.84 18.00
CA ASP A 208 7.00 -10.91 17.54
C ASP A 208 7.11 -11.07 16.02
N GLU A 209 6.09 -11.69 15.39
CA GLU A 209 6.01 -11.91 13.95
C GLU A 209 4.61 -11.56 13.43
N LEU A 210 4.55 -11.06 12.19
CA LEU A 210 3.31 -10.86 11.45
C LEU A 210 2.70 -12.23 11.12
N PHE A 211 1.39 -12.38 11.34
CA PHE A 211 0.64 -13.57 10.92
C PHE A 211 -0.68 -13.16 10.26
N ILE A 212 -1.32 -14.11 9.57
CA ILE A 212 -2.60 -13.87 8.89
C ILE A 212 -3.69 -14.67 9.60
N LEU A 213 -4.75 -13.99 10.00
CA LEU A 213 -6.02 -14.64 10.31
C LEU A 213 -6.79 -14.78 9.01
N GLU A 214 -6.93 -16.01 8.54
CA GLU A 214 -7.52 -16.30 7.23
C GLU A 214 -9.04 -16.12 7.26
N ALA A 215 -9.58 -15.63 6.15
CA ALA A 215 -11.02 -15.44 5.96
C ALA A 215 -11.81 -16.73 6.27
N ASP A 216 -12.97 -16.56 6.90
CA ASP A 216 -13.93 -17.62 7.25
C ASP A 216 -13.42 -18.70 8.20
N LYS A 217 -12.20 -18.57 8.74
CA LYS A 217 -11.67 -19.48 9.77
C LYS A 217 -11.98 -18.98 11.16
N THR A 218 -12.46 -19.86 12.03
CA THR A 218 -12.70 -19.53 13.43
C THR A 218 -11.46 -19.80 14.28
N TYR A 219 -11.01 -18.77 14.99
CA TYR A 219 -9.94 -18.82 15.97
C TYR A 219 -10.51 -18.61 17.37
N ASN A 220 -9.98 -19.34 18.34
CA ASN A 220 -10.24 -19.08 19.74
C ASN A 220 -9.27 -18.02 20.24
N TYR A 221 -9.68 -17.24 21.25
CA TYR A 221 -8.82 -16.29 21.91
C TYR A 221 -8.94 -16.34 23.43
N THR A 222 -7.85 -15.95 24.09
CA THR A 222 -7.78 -15.55 25.49
C THR A 222 -7.17 -14.17 25.55
N ILE A 223 -7.89 -13.19 26.08
CA ILE A 223 -7.38 -11.85 26.33
C ILE A 223 -7.48 -11.54 27.82
N ARG A 224 -6.37 -11.14 28.41
CA ARG A 224 -6.32 -10.73 29.83
C ARG A 224 -6.13 -9.23 29.90
N THR A 225 -7.11 -8.54 30.44
CA THR A 225 -7.08 -7.10 30.65
C THR A 225 -6.49 -6.77 32.02
N GLY A 226 -5.61 -5.76 32.08
CA GLY A 226 -4.92 -5.32 33.30
C GLY A 226 -5.53 -4.10 33.97
N SER A 227 -6.39 -3.38 33.24
CA SER A 227 -7.20 -2.27 33.72
C SER A 227 -8.52 -2.23 32.93
N TYR A 228 -9.39 -1.27 33.20
CA TYR A 228 -10.78 -1.19 32.71
C TYR A 228 -10.87 -1.01 31.18
N PRO A 229 -11.09 -2.09 30.40
CA PRO A 229 -11.29 -1.98 28.96
C PRO A 229 -12.71 -1.48 28.67
N GLN A 230 -12.98 -0.98 27.47
CA GLN A 230 -14.36 -0.88 27.00
C GLN A 230 -14.88 -2.28 26.66
N ILE A 231 -16.17 -2.50 26.93
CA ILE A 231 -16.80 -3.82 26.79
C ILE A 231 -18.11 -3.65 26.03
N HIS A 232 -18.28 -4.46 25.00
CA HIS A 232 -19.55 -4.60 24.29
C HIS A 232 -20.43 -5.60 25.05
N HIS A 233 -21.54 -5.12 25.60
CA HIS A 233 -22.48 -5.94 26.37
C HIS A 233 -23.47 -6.71 25.48
N ARG A 234 -22.96 -7.71 24.75
CA ARG A 234 -23.72 -8.57 23.82
C ARG A 234 -23.01 -9.90 23.60
N ASP A 235 -23.77 -10.88 23.10
CA ASP A 235 -23.32 -12.24 22.79
C ASP A 235 -22.49 -12.35 21.53
N GLU A 236 -22.83 -11.52 20.54
CA GLU A 236 -22.18 -11.52 19.24
C GLU A 236 -22.03 -10.09 18.72
N LEU A 237 -20.86 -9.81 18.15
CA LEU A 237 -20.58 -8.54 17.50
C LEU A 237 -20.10 -8.81 16.07
N GLU A 238 -20.90 -8.39 15.11
CA GLU A 238 -20.50 -8.27 13.70
C GLU A 238 -19.83 -6.92 13.49
N VAL A 239 -18.64 -6.94 12.89
CA VAL A 239 -17.83 -5.78 12.51
C VAL A 239 -17.41 -5.92 11.05
N ASP A 240 -16.85 -4.86 10.46
CA ASP A 240 -16.46 -4.91 9.04
C ASP A 240 -15.41 -6.01 8.77
N GLY A 241 -14.52 -6.24 9.74
CA GLY A 241 -13.51 -7.31 9.69
C GLY A 241 -14.01 -8.72 9.99
N GLY A 242 -15.27 -8.94 10.40
CA GLY A 242 -15.80 -10.27 10.71
C GLY A 242 -16.67 -10.32 11.98
N ILE A 243 -16.63 -11.46 12.69
CA ILE A 243 -17.50 -11.73 13.84
C ILE A 243 -16.64 -12.07 15.06
N ILE A 244 -16.96 -11.49 16.22
CA ILE A 244 -16.38 -11.83 17.52
C ILE A 244 -17.47 -12.24 18.51
N ARG A 245 -17.17 -13.27 19.33
CA ARG A 245 -18.02 -13.74 20.43
C ARG A 245 -17.17 -13.94 21.68
N CYS A 246 -17.71 -13.63 22.85
CA CYS A 246 -17.05 -13.87 24.14
C CYS A 246 -17.86 -14.85 24.98
N THR A 247 -17.48 -16.12 24.94
CA THR A 247 -18.18 -17.20 25.64
C THR A 247 -18.05 -17.14 27.16
N LYS A 248 -16.95 -16.57 27.66
CA LYS A 248 -16.68 -16.50 29.10
C LYS A 248 -15.79 -15.33 29.44
N PHE A 249 -16.29 -14.46 30.31
CA PHE A 249 -15.51 -13.44 30.99
C PHE A 249 -15.42 -13.73 32.49
N THR A 250 -14.21 -13.70 33.05
CA THR A 250 -13.98 -13.82 34.51
C THR A 250 -13.35 -12.54 35.01
N ASP A 251 -14.07 -11.78 35.83
CA ASP A 251 -13.59 -10.48 36.33
C ASP A 251 -12.52 -10.63 37.43
N ALA A 252 -11.89 -9.50 37.79
CA ALA A 252 -10.88 -9.43 38.85
C ALA A 252 -11.34 -9.92 40.24
N ASN A 253 -12.65 -10.00 40.49
CA ASN A 253 -13.23 -10.52 41.73
C ASN A 253 -13.56 -12.02 41.64
N GLY A 254 -13.29 -12.67 40.50
CA GLY A 254 -13.58 -14.07 40.24
C GLY A 254 -15.03 -14.34 39.84
N LYS A 255 -15.84 -13.32 39.56
CA LYS A 255 -17.20 -13.49 39.06
C LYS A 255 -17.15 -13.80 37.57
N ILE A 256 -17.99 -14.76 37.16
CA ILE A 256 -18.04 -15.25 35.79
C ILE A 256 -19.31 -14.73 35.11
N TYR A 257 -19.14 -14.25 33.89
CA TYR A 257 -20.18 -13.83 32.96
C TYR A 257 -20.07 -14.69 31.70
N TYR A 258 -21.21 -15.02 31.11
CA TYR A 258 -21.30 -15.91 29.95
C TYR A 258 -21.96 -15.15 28.82
N ASP A 259 -21.34 -15.19 27.64
CA ASP A 259 -21.93 -14.74 26.39
C ASP A 259 -22.36 -13.26 26.35
N ASP A 260 -21.80 -12.34 27.14
CA ASP A 260 -22.21 -10.92 27.07
C ASP A 260 -21.10 -9.88 27.34
N TRP A 261 -19.82 -10.27 27.37
CA TRP A 261 -18.70 -9.37 27.73
C TRP A 261 -17.58 -9.40 26.69
N ILE A 262 -17.90 -8.96 25.47
CA ILE A 262 -16.94 -8.88 24.36
C ILE A 262 -15.97 -7.71 24.61
N PRO A 263 -14.64 -7.96 24.63
CA PRO A 263 -13.67 -6.89 24.81
C PRO A 263 -13.63 -6.00 23.56
N ALA A 264 -13.56 -4.68 23.75
CA ALA A 264 -13.35 -3.75 22.64
C ALA A 264 -11.86 -3.72 22.26
N ILE A 265 -11.52 -4.23 21.08
CA ILE A 265 -10.15 -4.40 20.58
C ILE A 265 -10.03 -4.08 19.09
N LYS A 266 -8.79 -3.90 18.64
CA LYS A 266 -8.43 -3.82 17.22
C LYS A 266 -7.21 -4.71 16.94
N LEU A 267 -7.25 -5.53 15.89
CA LEU A 267 -6.15 -6.33 15.35
C LEU A 267 -5.74 -5.80 13.98
N TYR A 268 -4.43 -5.54 13.80
CA TYR A 268 -3.83 -4.91 12.62
C TYR A 268 -2.32 -5.10 12.58
#